data_AF-A0A543L703-F1
#
_entry.id   AF-A0A543L703-F1
#
_cell.length_a   1.000
_cell.length_b   1.000
_cell.length_c   1.000
_cell.angle_alpha   90.00
_cell.angle_beta   90.00
_cell.angle_gamma   90.00
#
_symmetry.space_group_name_H-M   'P 1'
#
loop_
_entity.id
_entity.type
_entity.pdbx_description
1 polymer ?
#
loop_
_entity_poly.entity_id
_entity_poly.type
_entity_poly.pdbx_seq_one_letter_code
_entity_poly.pdbx_strand_id
1 'polypeptide(L)'
;MRATLTLRYIVAPLAMVGLWGLANPAAHAADAPAAASAAACPATLQHTYLRLQDEKPQSLCQYAGKVVLVVNTASYCGFTGQ
;
A
#
# COMPACT_ATOMS: atom_id res chain seq x y z
N MET A 1 -38.29 -33.80 -9.93
CA MET A 1 -37.36 -32.85 -9.27
C MET A 1 -36.01 -33.05 -9.97
N ARG A 2 -35.72 -32.28 -11.03
CA ARG A 2 -34.73 -31.16 -11.01
C ARG A 2 -33.46 -31.58 -10.26
N ALA A 3 -32.28 -31.79 -10.84
CA ALA A 3 -31.68 -31.30 -12.09
C ALA A 3 -30.77 -32.41 -12.68
N THR A 4 -30.94 -32.81 -13.94
CA THR A 4 -30.15 -32.32 -15.11
C THR A 4 -28.66 -32.17 -14.79
N LEU A 5 -27.85 -33.19 -15.08
CA LEU A 5 -27.20 -33.43 -16.38
C LEU A 5 -25.79 -32.82 -16.37
N THR A 6 -24.85 -33.75 -16.25
CA THR A 6 -23.50 -33.74 -16.80
C THR A 6 -23.32 -32.83 -18.01
N LEU A 7 -22.09 -32.34 -18.20
CA LEU A 7 -21.33 -32.34 -19.46
C LEU A 7 -20.61 -31.00 -19.71
N ARG A 8 -19.38 -31.13 -20.24
CA ARG A 8 -18.58 -30.12 -20.95
C ARG A 8 -17.95 -29.09 -20.00
N TYR A 9 -16.64 -29.03 -19.75
CA TYR A 9 -15.57 -29.00 -20.75
C TYR A 9 -14.23 -29.36 -20.10
N ILE A 10 -13.89 -30.65 -20.14
CA ILE A 10 -12.51 -31.12 -20.22
C ILE A 10 -12.13 -31.02 -21.71
N VAL A 11 -11.38 -29.97 -22.08
CA VAL A 11 -10.60 -29.85 -23.32
C VAL A 11 -9.40 -28.98 -22.92
N ALA A 12 -8.26 -29.55 -22.52
CA ALA A 12 -7.18 -30.08 -23.37
C ALA A 12 -6.64 -29.05 -24.40
N PRO A 13 -5.32 -29.02 -24.61
CA PRO A 13 -4.55 -27.83 -24.97
C PRO A 13 -4.29 -27.76 -26.48
N LEU A 14 -3.62 -26.67 -26.92
CA LEU A 14 -2.72 -26.51 -28.09
C LEU A 14 -3.04 -25.29 -28.97
N ALA A 15 -1.94 -24.57 -29.25
CA ALA A 15 -1.65 -23.73 -30.42
C ALA A 15 -2.39 -22.38 -30.48
N MET A 16 -1.74 -21.24 -30.70
CA MET A 16 -0.52 -21.01 -31.47
C MET A 16 0.41 -20.01 -30.78
N VAL A 17 1.68 -20.40 -30.79
CA VAL A 17 2.84 -19.52 -30.77
C VAL A 17 2.67 -18.46 -31.87
N GLY A 18 2.26 -17.26 -31.48
CA GLY A 18 2.26 -16.06 -32.32
C GLY A 18 3.56 -15.29 -32.10
N LEU A 19 4.63 -15.75 -32.76
CA LEU A 19 5.96 -15.17 -32.77
C LEU A 19 5.93 -13.74 -33.37
N TRP A 20 5.71 -12.74 -32.53
CA TRP A 20 6.15 -11.35 -32.71
C TRP A 20 7.17 -11.11 -31.58
N GLY A 21 8.43 -11.48 -31.70
CA GLY A 21 9.30 -11.03 -32.77
C GLY A 21 9.73 -9.58 -32.48
N LEU A 22 10.89 -9.45 -31.83
CA LEU A 22 11.79 -8.29 -31.77
C LEU A 22 11.72 -7.33 -30.56
N ALA A 23 12.77 -7.47 -29.74
CA ALA A 23 13.58 -6.40 -29.13
C ALA A 23 13.04 -5.63 -27.91
N ASN A 24 13.33 -6.19 -26.73
CA ASN A 24 13.57 -5.48 -25.47
C ASN A 24 14.80 -4.56 -25.62
N PRO A 25 14.68 -3.25 -25.37
CA PRO A 25 15.62 -2.65 -24.43
C PRO A 25 14.94 -1.53 -23.62
N ALA A 26 14.41 -1.89 -22.46
CA ALA A 26 14.51 -1.07 -21.25
C ALA A 26 13.73 -1.79 -20.16
N ALA A 27 14.32 -2.85 -19.62
CA ALA A 27 14.11 -3.12 -18.21
C ALA A 27 14.66 -1.89 -17.47
N HIS A 28 13.84 -0.85 -17.33
CA HIS A 28 13.96 0.03 -16.20
C HIS A 28 13.91 -0.91 -15.01
N ALA A 29 15.07 -1.15 -14.40
CA ALA A 29 15.10 -1.54 -13.01
C ALA A 29 14.32 -0.42 -12.33
N ALA A 30 13.03 -0.65 -12.09
CA ALA A 30 12.30 0.12 -11.14
C ALA A 30 13.18 0.05 -9.89
N ASP A 31 13.60 1.21 -9.39
CA ASP A 31 14.08 1.33 -8.03
C ASP A 31 12.95 0.76 -7.17
N ALA A 32 13.02 -0.55 -6.92
CA ALA A 32 12.19 -1.19 -5.93
C ALA A 32 12.53 -0.40 -4.67
N PRO A 33 11.53 0.21 -4.01
CA PRO A 33 11.80 0.95 -2.79
C PRO A 33 12.61 0.01 -1.92
N ALA A 34 13.85 0.39 -1.61
CA ALA A 34 14.69 -0.37 -0.71
C ALA A 34 13.79 -0.68 0.48
N ALA A 35 13.54 -1.98 0.71
CA ALA A 35 12.73 -2.41 1.83
C ALA A 35 13.44 -1.87 3.05
N ALA A 36 12.97 -0.71 3.54
CA ALA A 36 13.47 -0.11 4.75
C ALA A 36 13.36 -1.25 5.75
N SER A 37 14.51 -1.73 6.24
CA SER A 37 14.51 -2.66 7.36
C SER A 37 13.59 -2.02 8.36
N ALA A 38 12.41 -2.61 8.54
CA ALA A 38 11.37 -2.02 9.33
C ALA A 38 11.95 -2.02 10.74
N ALA A 39 12.64 -0.93 11.10
CA ALA A 39 13.06 -0.67 12.45
C ALA A 39 11.79 -0.91 13.23
N ALA A 40 11.81 -1.92 14.11
CA ALA A 40 10.62 -2.41 14.77
C ALA A 40 9.86 -1.18 15.27
N CYS A 41 8.64 -0.96 14.77
CA CYS A 41 7.94 0.29 15.04
C CYS A 41 7.77 0.37 16.56
N PRO A 42 8.42 1.33 17.26
CA PRO A 42 8.41 1.35 18.72
C PRO A 42 6.99 1.63 19.21
N ALA A 43 6.62 1.14 20.40
CA ALA A 43 5.25 1.25 20.92
C ALA A 43 4.68 2.68 20.85
N THR A 44 5.53 3.68 21.11
CA THR A 44 5.18 5.11 21.02
C THR A 44 4.75 5.58 19.62
N LEU A 45 5.22 4.93 18.55
CA LEU A 45 4.88 5.25 17.15
C LEU A 45 3.91 4.23 16.53
N GLN A 46 3.47 3.20 17.26
CA GLN A 46 2.54 2.17 16.78
C GLN A 46 1.09 2.66 16.79
N HIS A 47 0.85 3.81 16.14
CA HIS A 47 -0.45 4.46 16.07
C HIS A 47 -0.74 4.97 14.66
N THR A 48 -2.02 5.02 14.32
CA THR A 48 -2.53 5.57 13.06
C THR A 48 -3.60 6.60 13.38
N TYR A 49 -3.47 7.79 12.81
CA TYR A 49 -4.39 8.91 12.98
C TYR A 49 -4.94 9.35 11.63
N LEU A 50 -6.11 9.97 11.60
CA LEU A 50 -6.62 10.62 10.40
C LEU A 50 -5.98 12.01 10.27
N ARG A 51 -5.61 12.41 9.05
CA ARG A 51 -5.15 13.77 8.79
C ARG A 51 -6.33 14.75 8.85
N LEU A 52 -6.07 15.98 9.30
CA LEU A 52 -7.10 16.99 9.56
C LEU A 52 -7.88 17.46 8.31
N GLN A 53 -7.28 17.43 7.11
CA GLN A 53 -7.85 18.06 5.91
C GLN A 53 -8.61 17.11 4.98
N ASP A 54 -8.29 15.82 5.03
CA ASP A 54 -8.83 14.82 4.09
C ASP A 54 -9.03 13.43 4.71
N GLU A 55 -8.94 13.36 6.03
CA GLU A 55 -9.17 12.18 6.85
C GLU A 55 -8.38 10.94 6.43
N LYS A 56 -7.31 11.11 5.66
CA LYS A 56 -6.51 9.96 5.23
C LYS A 56 -5.78 9.37 6.43
N PRO A 57 -5.82 8.04 6.61
CA PRO A 57 -5.04 7.37 7.64
C PRO A 57 -3.54 7.62 7.44
N GLN A 58 -2.88 8.05 8.49
CA GLN A 58 -1.45 8.26 8.55
C GLN A 58 -0.87 7.46 9.71
N SER A 59 -0.02 6.48 9.39
CA SER A 59 0.72 5.74 10.42
C SER A 59 1.92 6.56 10.89
N LEU A 60 2.17 6.58 12.21
CA LEU A 60 3.36 7.21 12.77
C LEU A 60 4.63 6.37 12.59
N CYS A 61 4.50 5.07 12.26
CA CYS A 61 5.64 4.18 12.03
C CYS A 61 6.57 4.64 10.89
N GLN A 62 6.06 5.46 9.97
CA GLN A 62 6.88 6.09 8.92
C GLN A 62 8.03 6.98 9.47
N TYR A 63 7.94 7.38 10.74
CA TYR A 63 8.94 8.20 11.43
C TYR A 63 9.88 7.38 12.33
N ALA A 64 9.79 6.04 12.32
CA ALA A 64 10.70 5.20 13.09
C ALA A 64 12.17 5.48 12.72
N GLY A 65 13.04 5.56 13.74
CA GLY A 65 14.45 5.90 13.55
C GLY A 65 14.74 7.39 13.30
N LYS A 66 13.73 8.27 13.39
CA LYS A 66 13.90 9.73 13.29
C LYS A 66 13.65 10.40 14.65
N VAL A 67 14.29 11.55 14.89
CA VAL A 67 13.93 12.45 16.00
C VAL A 67 12.66 13.21 15.61
N VAL A 68 11.63 13.15 16.45
CA VAL A 68 10.30 13.72 16.16
C VAL A 68 9.86 14.62 17.31
N LEU A 69 9.36 15.82 16.98
CA LEU A 69 8.64 16.70 17.91
C LEU A 69 7.13 16.56 17.65
N VAL A 70 6.36 16.27 18.70
CA VAL A 70 4.90 16.18 18.63
C VAL A 70 4.29 17.39 19.32
N VAL A 71 3.43 18.11 18.60
CA VAL A 71 2.70 19.26 19.14
C VAL A 71 1.21 18.92 19.16
N ASN A 72 0.58 19.01 20.33
CA ASN A 72 -0.86 18.81 20.49
C ASN A 72 -1.57 20.17 20.40
N THR A 73 -2.01 20.55 19.20
CA THR A 73 -2.83 21.76 18.99
C THR A 73 -4.31 21.45 19.12
N ALA A 74 -5.02 22.21 19.94
CA ALA A 74 -6.48 22.20 19.99
C ALA A 74 -7.05 23.39 19.21
N SER A 75 -8.02 23.14 18.33
CA SER A 75 -8.62 24.17 17.46
C SER A 75 -9.48 25.20 18.21
N TYR A 76 -9.90 24.88 19.43
CA TYR A 76 -10.79 25.71 20.26
C TYR A 76 -10.18 26.12 21.61
N CYS A 77 -8.86 26.06 21.73
CA CYS A 77 -8.14 26.57 22.89
C CYS A 77 -7.45 27.88 22.53
N GLY A 78 -8.13 29.01 22.77
CA GLY A 78 -7.51 30.33 22.76
C GLY A 78 -6.75 30.55 24.07
N PHE A 79 -5.51 31.03 23.99
CA PHE A 79 -4.71 31.32 25.18
C PHE A 79 -5.31 32.46 26.04
N THR A 80 -6.13 33.32 25.44
CA THR A 80 -7.09 34.29 26.01
C THR A 80 -7.91 34.88 24.85
N GLY A 81 -9.01 35.57 25.12
CA GLY A 81 -9.61 36.48 24.12
C GLY A 81 -8.67 37.67 23.94
N GLN A 82 -8.00 37.75 22.78
CA GLN A 82 -7.23 38.90 22.35
C GLN A 82 -8.10 39.73 21.40
#